data_AF-A0A954HAK4-F1
#
_entry.id   AF-A0A954HAK4-F1
#
_cell.length_a   1.000
_cell.length_b   1.000
_cell.length_c   1.000
_cell.angle_alpha   90.00
_cell.angle_beta   90.00
_cell.angle_gamma   90.00
#
_symmetry.space_group_name_H-M   'P 1'
#
loop_
_entity.id
_entity.type
_entity.pdbx_description
1 polymer ?
#
loop_
_entity_poly.entity_id
_entity_poly.type
_entity_poly.pdbx_seq_one_letter_code
_entity_poly.pdbx_strand_id
1 'polypeptide(L)'
;MQNSHEIDFEIFGDDLQIVEIELDPGETVIAEAGAMNYMEDGITYEAKLGDGSQPQQGFFSKAFSAAGRMCTGESLFMTHFTNSGQGKRR
;
A
#
# COMPACT_ATOMS: atom_id res chain seq x y z
N MET A 1 4.10 -13.17 -15.56
CA MET A 1 3.28 -12.18 -14.82
C MET A 1 3.64 -12.34 -13.36
N GLN A 2 4.07 -11.28 -12.66
CA GLN A 2 4.13 -11.34 -11.19
C GLN A 2 2.68 -11.29 -10.70
N ASN A 3 2.30 -12.28 -9.92
CA ASN A 3 0.99 -12.31 -9.27
C ASN A 3 1.06 -11.47 -8.00
N SER A 4 -0.08 -10.90 -7.58
CA SER A 4 -0.19 -10.27 -6.28
C SER A 4 0.03 -11.30 -5.16
N HIS A 5 0.53 -10.84 -4.01
CA HIS A 5 0.58 -11.66 -2.80
C HIS A 5 -0.85 -12.02 -2.35
N GLU A 6 -1.01 -13.22 -1.79
CA GLU A 6 -2.25 -13.63 -1.12
C GLU A 6 -2.08 -13.35 0.37
N ILE A 7 -2.72 -12.30 0.86
CA ILE A 7 -2.56 -11.80 2.23
C ILE A 7 -3.78 -12.15 3.10
N ASP A 8 -3.55 -12.28 4.40
CA ASP A 8 -4.61 -12.49 5.39
C ASP A 8 -5.16 -11.15 5.89
N PHE A 9 -6.44 -11.09 6.25
CA PHE A 9 -7.07 -9.89 6.82
C PHE A 9 -8.26 -10.21 7.73
N GLU A 10 -8.56 -9.29 8.64
CA GLU A 10 -9.75 -9.30 9.49
C GLU A 10 -10.39 -7.90 9.50
N ILE A 11 -11.72 -7.83 9.46
CA ILE A 11 -12.47 -6.56 9.56
C ILE A 11 -13.05 -6.46 10.97
N PHE A 12 -12.69 -5.40 11.68
CA PHE A 12 -13.19 -5.10 13.02
C PHE A 12 -14.19 -3.96 13.00
N GLY A 13 -15.14 -3.98 13.93
CA GLY A 13 -16.15 -2.94 14.11
C GLY A 13 -17.45 -3.18 13.33
N ASP A 14 -18.46 -2.39 13.67
CA ASP A 14 -19.78 -2.42 13.03
C ASP A 14 -20.03 -1.06 12.34
N ASP A 15 -20.24 0.00 13.14
CA ASP A 15 -20.44 1.37 12.62
C ASP A 15 -19.13 2.06 12.17
N LEU A 16 -18.02 1.79 12.88
CA LEU A 16 -16.69 2.33 12.57
C LEU A 16 -15.75 1.16 12.31
N GLN A 17 -15.57 0.85 11.04
CA GLN A 17 -14.83 -0.32 10.61
C GLN A 17 -13.36 -0.02 10.35
N ILE A 18 -12.51 -0.97 10.74
CA ILE A 18 -11.10 -1.01 10.33
C ILE A 18 -10.79 -2.39 9.73
N VAL A 19 -9.87 -2.42 8.78
CA VAL A 19 -9.29 -3.66 8.26
C VAL A 19 -7.89 -3.82 8.85
N GLU A 20 -7.67 -4.91 9.57
CA GLU A 20 -6.34 -5.35 9.99
C GLU A 20 -5.81 -6.31 8.94
N ILE A 21 -4.57 -6.12 8.52
CA ILE A 21 -3.94 -6.90 7.45
C ILE A 21 -2.75 -7.62 8.06
N GLU A 22 -2.65 -8.92 7.84
CA GLU A 22 -1.53 -9.73 8.29
C GLU A 22 -0.67 -10.12 7.09
N LEU A 23 0.63 -9.82 7.18
CA LEU A 23 1.60 -10.01 6.12
C LEU A 23 2.63 -11.06 6.53
N ASP A 24 2.89 -12.04 5.67
CA ASP A 24 4.06 -12.90 5.76
C ASP A 24 5.36 -12.13 5.45
N PRO A 25 6.54 -12.61 5.89
CA PRO A 25 7.81 -11.97 5.57
C PRO A 25 8.02 -11.75 4.07
N GLY A 26 8.24 -10.49 3.69
CA GLY A 26 8.42 -10.06 2.29
C GLY A 26 7.13 -9.68 1.57
N GLU A 27 5.95 -9.97 2.14
CA GLU A 27 4.69 -9.54 1.56
C GLU A 27 4.49 -8.03 1.70
N THR A 28 3.68 -7.48 0.81
CA THR A 28 3.44 -6.05 0.71
C THR A 28 1.99 -5.79 0.41
N VAL A 29 1.40 -4.85 1.16
CA VAL A 29 0.10 -4.25 0.86
C VAL A 29 0.28 -2.79 0.46
N ILE A 30 -0.57 -2.33 -0.46
CA ILE A 30 -0.57 -0.95 -0.95
C ILE A 30 -1.85 -0.27 -0.45
N ALA A 31 -1.70 0.88 0.20
CA ALA A 31 -2.83 1.67 0.69
C ALA A 31 -2.60 3.17 0.46
N GLU A 32 -3.69 3.95 0.48
CA GLU A 32 -3.62 5.40 0.32
C GLU A 32 -2.91 6.05 1.52
N ALA A 33 -2.28 7.20 1.27
CA ALA A 33 -1.69 8.00 2.33
C ALA A 33 -2.78 8.44 3.33
N GLY A 34 -2.58 8.13 4.61
CA GLY A 34 -3.54 8.46 5.68
C GLY A 34 -4.55 7.36 6.01
N ALA A 35 -4.57 6.24 5.27
CA ALA A 35 -5.44 5.10 5.59
C ALA A 35 -4.93 4.23 6.76
N MET A 36 -3.63 4.35 7.12
CA MET A 36 -3.02 3.57 8.19
C MET A 36 -3.43 4.10 9.57
N ASN A 37 -3.90 3.19 10.43
CA ASN A 37 -4.24 3.49 11.83
C ASN A 37 -3.10 3.13 12.78
N TYR A 38 -2.55 1.91 12.66
CA TYR A 38 -1.40 1.42 13.40
C TYR A 38 -0.65 0.38 12.56
N MET A 39 0.55 -0.01 13.01
CA MET A 39 1.37 -1.09 12.46
C MET A 39 2.30 -1.63 13.55
N GLU A 40 2.64 -2.92 13.49
CA GLU A 40 3.61 -3.57 14.36
C GLU A 40 5.06 -3.25 13.97
N ASP A 41 5.99 -3.51 14.89
CA ASP A 41 7.41 -3.49 14.59
C ASP A 41 7.77 -4.53 13.53
N GLY A 42 8.63 -4.15 12.58
CA GLY A 42 9.00 -4.99 11.43
C GLY A 42 8.21 -4.70 10.15
N ILE A 43 7.09 -3.96 10.20
CA ILE A 43 6.47 -3.38 9.01
C ILE A 43 7.22 -2.10 8.63
N THR A 44 7.73 -2.05 7.41
CA THR A 44 8.34 -0.84 6.83
C THR A 44 7.41 -0.22 5.81
N TYR A 45 7.47 1.10 5.64
CA TYR A 45 6.63 1.80 4.67
C TYR A 45 7.43 2.67 3.70
N GLU A 46 6.97 2.74 2.46
CA GLU A 46 7.52 3.62 1.42
C GLU A 46 6.39 4.34 0.68
N ALA A 47 6.40 5.67 0.70
CA ALA A 47 5.46 6.48 -0.08
C ALA A 47 5.96 6.59 -1.54
N LYS A 48 5.19 6.05 -2.49
CA LYS A 48 5.52 6.06 -3.92
C LYS A 48 4.54 6.93 -4.68
N LEU A 49 5.08 7.74 -5.59
CA LEU A 49 4.30 8.54 -6.52
C LEU A 49 3.78 7.67 -7.66
N GLY A 50 2.47 7.70 -7.90
CA GLY A 50 1.77 6.86 -8.86
C GLY A 50 0.73 5.94 -8.23
N ASP A 51 0.24 4.97 -9.00
CA ASP A 51 -0.81 4.02 -8.61
C ASP A 51 -0.29 2.75 -7.90
N GLY A 52 1.04 2.62 -7.73
CA GLY A 52 1.67 1.44 -7.13
C GLY A 52 1.67 0.19 -8.01
N SER A 53 1.03 0.20 -9.19
CA SER A 53 0.85 -0.98 -10.04
C SER A 53 2.06 -1.30 -10.93
N GLN A 54 2.91 -0.29 -11.20
CA GLN A 54 4.01 -0.40 -12.17
C GLN A 54 5.35 0.08 -11.58
N PRO A 55 6.18 -0.82 -11.02
CA PRO A 55 7.50 -0.47 -10.50
C PRO A 55 8.49 0.04 -11.58
N GLN A 56 8.29 -0.30 -12.87
CA GLN A 56 9.21 0.01 -13.98
C GLN A 56 8.73 1.10 -14.97
N GLN A 57 7.81 1.99 -14.57
CA GLN A 57 7.46 3.13 -15.43
C GLN A 57 8.60 4.17 -15.53
N GLY A 58 8.84 4.66 -16.75
CA GLY A 58 9.75 5.78 -17.01
C GLY A 58 9.26 7.10 -16.39
N PHE A 59 10.17 8.07 -16.23
CA PHE A 59 9.89 9.34 -15.55
C PHE A 59 8.71 10.11 -16.17
N PHE A 60 8.60 10.11 -17.50
CA PHE A 60 7.56 10.84 -18.22
C PHE A 60 6.16 10.23 -18.03
N SER A 61 6.05 8.91 -17.94
CA SER A 61 4.76 8.23 -17.71
C SER A 61 4.28 8.40 -16.26
N LYS A 62 5.20 8.42 -15.29
CA LYS A 62 4.88 8.76 -13.89
C LYS A 62 4.39 10.20 -13.75
N ALA A 63 5.02 11.14 -14.47
CA ALA A 63 4.61 12.55 -14.45
C ALA A 63 3.22 12.75 -15.09
N PHE A 64 2.93 12.09 -16.22
CA PHE A 64 1.63 12.20 -16.89
C PHE A 64 0.50 11.57 -16.07
N SER A 65 0.72 10.39 -15.49
CA SER A 65 -0.26 9.74 -14.60
C SER A 65 -0.53 10.57 -13.34
N ALA A 66 0.52 11.14 -12.72
CA ALA A 66 0.36 12.06 -11.60
C ALA A 66 -0.41 13.33 -11.98
N ALA A 67 -0.15 13.93 -13.15
CA ALA A 67 -0.90 15.09 -13.63
C ALA A 67 -2.39 14.78 -13.87
N GLY A 68 -2.69 13.59 -14.43
CA GLY A 68 -4.07 13.12 -14.58
C GLY A 68 -4.80 13.02 -13.24
N ARG A 69 -4.16 12.41 -12.23
CA ARG A 69 -4.73 12.25 -10.89
C ARG A 69 -4.90 13.58 -10.15
N MET A 70 -3.98 14.53 -10.37
CA MET A 70 -4.12 15.89 -9.83
C MET A 70 -5.39 16.57 -10.37
N CYS A 71 -5.71 16.37 -11.65
CA CYS A 71 -6.93 16.91 -12.25
C CYS A 71 -8.21 16.21 -11.78
N THR A 72 -8.15 14.92 -11.43
CA THR A 72 -9.30 14.18 -10.89
C THR A 72 -9.47 14.36 -9.37
N GLY A 73 -8.48 14.94 -8.69
CA GLY A 73 -8.49 15.15 -7.24
C GLY A 73 -8.14 13.89 -6.43
N GLU A 74 -7.64 12.85 -7.08
CA GLU A 74 -7.21 11.61 -6.43
C GLU A 74 -5.83 11.77 -5.77
N SER A 75 -5.54 10.92 -4.78
CA SER A 75 -4.22 10.89 -4.12
C SER A 75 -3.10 10.61 -5.14
N LEU A 76 -2.06 11.45 -5.12
CA LEU A 76 -0.87 11.31 -5.97
C LEU A 76 0.10 10.24 -5.48
N PHE A 77 -0.05 9.81 -4.23
CA PHE A 77 0.86 8.92 -3.54
C PHE A 77 0.13 7.71 -2.99
N MET A 78 0.75 6.55 -3.18
CA MET A 78 0.37 5.29 -2.55
C MET A 78 1.49 4.83 -1.62
N THR A 79 1.12 4.38 -0.42
CA THR A 79 2.06 3.88 0.58
C THR A 79 2.13 2.37 0.47
N HIS A 80 3.34 1.84 0.35
CA HIS A 80 3.60 0.40 0.35
C HIS A 80 4.03 0.02 1.75
N PHE A 81 3.31 -0.91 2.37
CA PHE A 81 3.63 -1.46 3.68
C PHE A 81 4.15 -2.89 3.47
N THR A 82 5.39 -3.15 3.88
CA THR A 82 6.08 -4.41 3.64
C THR A 82 6.56 -5.01 4.95
N ASN A 83 6.26 -6.30 5.18
CA ASN A 83 6.84 -7.00 6.32
C ASN A 83 8.31 -7.31 6.06
N SER A 84 9.20 -6.57 6.72
CA SER A 84 10.66 -6.73 6.63
C SER A 84 11.23 -7.51 7.83
N GLY A 85 10.36 -7.96 8.74
CA GLY A 85 10.72 -8.71 9.94
C GLY A 85 10.72 -10.23 9.73
N GLN A 86 10.82 -10.96 10.83
CA GLN A 86 10.65 -12.41 10.87
C GLN A 86 9.26 -12.77 11.42
N GLY A 87 8.61 -13.75 10.78
CA GLY A 87 7.25 -14.17 11.12
C GLY A 87 6.17 -13.21 10.60
N LYS A 88 4.90 -13.59 10.79
CA LYS A 88 3.75 -12.75 10.43
C LYS A 88 3.67 -11.49 11.29
N ARG A 89 3.28 -10.38 10.67
CA ARG A 89 3.14 -9.05 11.28
C ARG A 89 1.90 -8.34 10.75
N ARG A 90 1.37 -7.40 11.54
CA ARG A 90 0.16 -6.63 11.22
C ARG A 90 0.42 -5.14 11.14
#